data_AF-A0A524FSC4-F1
#
_entry.id   AF-A0A524FSC4-F1
#
_cell.length_a   1.000
_cell.length_b   1.000
_cell.length_c   1.000
_cell.angle_alpha   90.00
_cell.angle_beta   90.00
_cell.angle_gamma   90.00
#
_symmetry.space_group_name_H-M   'P 1'
#
loop_
_entity.id
_entity.type
_entity.pdbx_description
1 polymer ?
#
loop_
_entity_poly.entity_id
_entity_poly.type
_entity_poly.pdbx_seq_one_letter_code
_entity_poly.pdbx_strand_id
1 'polypeptide(L)'
;MDNSEETLKKISDQLEKLDTKFNFLQDMLFTMRNELELIKKTTIRENYLTKITKVADKTLINFLDNRPKDCNILDFCTTLIEKEIFKILTTLLEKGEESALNEVNEFMKLSESDEVLKICPNNQCLINAIEPFKLLKDLILDSKELSLKYFEELTLTDQQSSFEELNEEELNDLLTPLSNAVRLKILNTLSKGGKNYSQLEEATGIKAGHLLFHIDKLKEVEYIIQENKKYLITMKGRKALNLISGLGKELSLKS
;
A
#
# COMPACT_ATOMS: atom_id res chain seq x y z
N MET A 1 -28.45 -33.17 -41.74
CA MET A 1 -27.72 -32.20 -40.92
C MET A 1 -26.25 -32.45 -41.16
N ASP A 2 -25.54 -31.40 -41.52
CA ASP A 2 -24.24 -31.43 -42.18
C ASP A 2 -23.11 -31.72 -41.16
N ASN A 3 -22.24 -32.69 -41.47
CA ASN A 3 -21.09 -33.09 -40.62
C ASN A 3 -20.17 -31.90 -40.29
N SER A 4 -20.22 -30.86 -41.13
CA SER A 4 -19.52 -29.59 -40.96
C SER A 4 -20.04 -28.77 -39.76
N GLU A 5 -21.36 -28.76 -39.51
CA GLU A 5 -22.00 -28.04 -38.39
C GLU A 5 -21.64 -28.66 -37.04
N GLU A 6 -21.62 -29.98 -36.96
CA GLU A 6 -21.25 -30.72 -35.75
C GLU A 6 -19.76 -30.54 -35.40
N THR A 7 -18.91 -30.48 -36.43
CA THR A 7 -17.47 -30.22 -36.29
C THR A 7 -17.22 -28.78 -35.82
N LEU A 8 -17.89 -27.79 -36.41
CA LEU A 8 -17.81 -26.38 -35.98
C LEU A 8 -18.24 -26.19 -34.53
N LYS A 9 -19.32 -26.86 -34.10
CA LYS A 9 -19.78 -26.81 -32.72
C LYS A 9 -18.76 -27.38 -31.73
N LYS A 10 -18.13 -28.51 -32.07
CA LYS A 10 -17.05 -29.10 -31.25
C LYS A 10 -15.84 -28.17 -31.12
N ILE A 11 -15.47 -27.48 -32.19
CA ILE A 11 -14.36 -26.51 -32.18
C ILE A 11 -14.72 -25.31 -31.30
N SER A 12 -15.95 -24.79 -31.40
CA SER A 12 -16.43 -23.70 -30.54
C SER A 12 -16.39 -24.07 -29.05
N ASP A 13 -16.88 -25.26 -28.70
CA ASP A 13 -16.86 -25.75 -27.31
C ASP A 13 -15.43 -25.92 -26.76
N GLN A 14 -14.48 -26.28 -27.62
CA GLN A 14 -13.06 -26.38 -27.26
C GLN A 14 -12.41 -25.00 -27.08
N LEU A 15 -12.78 -24.02 -27.90
CA LEU A 15 -12.31 -22.63 -27.77
C LEU A 15 -12.81 -21.98 -26.48
N GLU A 16 -14.09 -22.15 -26.11
CA GLU A 16 -14.61 -21.64 -24.83
C GLU A 16 -13.87 -22.25 -23.63
N LYS A 17 -13.60 -23.57 -23.68
CA LYS A 17 -12.82 -24.24 -22.63
C LYS A 17 -11.39 -23.73 -22.55
N LEU A 18 -10.80 -23.35 -23.69
CA LEU A 18 -9.45 -22.80 -23.75
C LEU A 18 -9.43 -21.38 -23.18
N ASP A 19 -10.40 -20.55 -23.55
CA ASP A 19 -10.56 -19.18 -23.05
C ASP A 19 -10.73 -19.16 -21.53
N THR A 20 -11.58 -20.05 -20.99
CA THR A 20 -11.78 -20.18 -19.54
C THR A 20 -10.48 -20.54 -18.81
N LYS A 21 -9.66 -21.44 -19.39
CA LYS A 21 -8.35 -21.80 -18.83
C LYS A 21 -7.33 -20.67 -18.94
N PHE A 22 -7.39 -19.91 -20.01
CA PHE A 22 -6.50 -18.77 -20.22
C PHE A 22 -6.80 -17.66 -19.20
N ASN A 23 -8.08 -17.34 -18.97
CA ASN A 23 -8.51 -16.39 -17.94
C ASN A 23 -8.07 -16.85 -16.54
N PHE A 24 -8.20 -18.13 -16.22
CA PHE A 24 -7.70 -18.69 -14.96
C PHE A 24 -6.18 -18.55 -14.79
N LEU A 25 -5.40 -18.76 -15.87
CA LEU A 25 -3.95 -18.57 -15.84
C LEU A 25 -3.58 -17.10 -15.65
N GLN A 26 -4.29 -16.18 -16.30
CA GLN A 26 -4.09 -14.74 -16.11
C GLN A 26 -4.39 -14.30 -14.67
N ASP A 27 -5.47 -14.81 -14.08
CA ASP A 27 -5.83 -14.55 -12.67
C ASP A 27 -4.74 -15.08 -11.70
N MET A 28 -4.20 -16.27 -11.95
CA MET A 28 -3.09 -16.79 -11.17
C MET A 28 -1.82 -15.96 -11.34
N LEU A 29 -1.46 -15.57 -12.56
CA LEU A 29 -0.28 -14.74 -12.82
C LEU A 29 -0.40 -13.38 -12.12
N PHE A 30 -1.59 -12.78 -12.13
CA PHE A 30 -1.86 -11.53 -11.42
C PHE A 30 -1.75 -11.71 -9.90
N THR A 31 -2.33 -12.78 -9.35
CA THR A 31 -2.25 -13.08 -7.92
C THR A 31 -0.81 -13.34 -7.49
N MET A 32 -0.06 -14.13 -8.25
CA MET A 32 1.36 -14.40 -8.01
C MET A 32 2.19 -13.12 -8.07
N ARG A 33 1.92 -12.22 -9.01
CA ARG A 33 2.58 -10.92 -9.07
C ARG A 33 2.35 -10.12 -7.80
N ASN A 34 1.10 -9.98 -7.35
CA ASN A 34 0.77 -9.23 -6.14
C ASN A 34 1.41 -9.85 -4.87
N GLU A 35 1.44 -11.18 -4.77
CA GLU A 35 2.09 -11.88 -3.66
C GLU A 35 3.62 -11.67 -3.69
N LEU A 36 4.26 -11.76 -4.85
CA LEU A 36 5.68 -11.46 -5.01
C LEU A 36 6.00 -10.00 -4.65
N GLU A 37 5.12 -9.06 -4.99
CA GLU A 37 5.26 -7.65 -4.62
C GLU A 37 5.17 -7.45 -3.10
N LEU A 38 4.20 -8.08 -2.45
CA LEU A 38 4.05 -8.03 -1.00
C LEU A 38 5.29 -8.61 -0.31
N ILE A 39 5.78 -9.77 -0.76
CA ILE A 39 6.99 -10.40 -0.24
C ILE A 39 8.22 -9.51 -0.43
N LYS A 40 8.38 -8.88 -1.60
CA LYS A 40 9.50 -7.97 -1.88
C LYS A 40 9.46 -6.76 -0.95
N LYS A 41 8.29 -6.15 -0.75
CA LYS A 41 8.09 -5.01 0.16
C LYS A 41 8.46 -5.38 1.60
N THR A 42 7.96 -6.52 2.08
CA THR A 42 8.25 -7.00 3.44
C THR A 42 9.73 -7.29 3.64
N THR A 43 10.36 -8.00 2.70
CA THR A 43 11.80 -8.32 2.76
C THR A 43 12.68 -7.07 2.79
N ILE A 44 12.37 -6.06 1.97
CA ILE A 44 13.11 -4.79 1.96
C ILE A 44 12.97 -4.08 3.31
N ARG A 45 11.74 -3.99 3.83
CA ARG A 45 11.48 -3.37 5.14
C ARG A 45 12.25 -4.07 6.25
N GLU A 46 12.24 -5.40 6.31
CA GLU A 46 12.98 -6.19 7.31
C GLU A 46 14.49 -5.97 7.24
N ASN A 47 15.06 -5.92 6.04
CA ASN A 47 16.49 -5.65 5.85
C ASN A 47 16.87 -4.24 6.35
N TYR A 48 16.02 -3.24 6.10
CA TYR A 48 16.24 -1.88 6.58
C TYR A 48 16.10 -1.78 8.10
N LEU A 49 15.08 -2.39 8.70
CA LEU A 49 14.92 -2.45 10.15
C LEU A 49 16.13 -3.09 10.83
N THR A 50 16.66 -4.17 10.24
CA THR A 50 17.88 -4.83 10.72
C THR A 50 19.09 -3.90 10.63
N LYS A 51 19.26 -3.18 9.52
CA LYS A 51 20.36 -2.22 9.33
C LYS A 51 20.25 -1.05 10.31
N ILE A 52 19.05 -0.49 10.47
CA ILE A 52 18.75 0.61 11.39
C ILE A 52 19.09 0.21 12.83
N THR A 53 18.62 -0.94 13.28
CA THR A 53 18.87 -1.44 14.64
C THR A 53 20.36 -1.63 14.89
N LYS A 54 21.09 -2.28 13.96
CA LYS A 54 22.55 -2.48 14.09
C LYS A 54 23.32 -1.16 14.15
N VAL A 55 22.90 -0.17 13.37
CA VAL A 55 23.57 1.14 13.36
C VAL A 55 23.27 1.90 14.64
N ALA A 56 22.03 1.88 15.12
CA ALA A 56 21.65 2.48 16.41
C ALA A 56 22.44 1.87 17.57
N ASP A 57 22.58 0.54 17.60
CA ASP A 57 23.40 -0.14 18.62
C ASP A 57 24.86 0.30 18.55
N LYS A 58 25.44 0.36 17.35
CA LYS A 58 26.84 0.75 17.16
C LYS A 58 27.09 2.19 17.59
N THR A 59 26.21 3.12 17.25
CA THR A 59 26.37 4.54 17.63
C THR A 59 26.11 4.76 19.10
N LEU A 60 25.17 4.03 19.70
CA LEU A 60 24.96 4.03 21.14
C LEU A 60 26.23 3.54 21.86
N ILE A 61 26.80 2.41 21.46
CA ILE A 61 28.07 1.92 22.02
C ILE A 61 29.18 2.97 21.88
N ASN A 62 29.29 3.62 20.72
CA ASN A 62 30.29 4.68 20.52
C ASN A 62 30.09 5.87 21.47
N PHE A 63 28.85 6.31 21.70
CA PHE A 63 28.54 7.32 22.71
C PHE A 63 28.94 6.84 24.11
N LEU A 64 28.58 5.59 24.44
CA LEU A 64 28.90 4.99 25.72
C LEU A 64 30.43 4.94 25.97
N ASP A 65 31.23 4.61 24.98
CA ASP A 65 32.68 4.49 25.14
C ASP A 65 33.39 5.86 25.26
N ASN A 66 32.83 6.92 24.68
CA ASN A 66 33.48 8.24 24.55
C ASN A 66 32.92 9.32 25.48
N ARG A 67 32.05 8.96 26.44
CA ARG A 67 31.47 9.91 27.39
C ARG A 67 32.41 10.28 28.55
N PRO A 68 32.37 11.52 29.06
CA PRO A 68 33.20 11.94 30.21
C PRO A 68 32.79 11.19 31.49
N LYS A 69 33.75 10.54 32.14
CA LYS A 69 33.50 9.76 33.36
C LYS A 69 33.25 10.61 34.60
N ASP A 70 33.66 11.88 34.56
CA ASP A 70 33.53 12.89 35.61
C ASP A 70 32.30 13.78 35.44
N CYS A 71 31.34 13.37 34.61
CA CYS A 71 30.11 14.10 34.36
C CYS A 71 29.06 13.91 35.46
N ASN A 72 28.58 15.01 36.05
CA ASN A 72 27.60 15.00 37.16
C ASN A 72 26.19 14.49 36.77
N ILE A 73 25.89 14.41 35.47
CA ILE A 73 24.58 13.98 34.94
C ILE A 73 24.70 12.73 34.07
N LEU A 74 25.81 12.00 34.16
CA LEU A 74 26.17 10.91 33.26
C LEU A 74 25.08 9.83 33.18
N ASP A 75 24.61 9.36 34.33
CA ASP A 75 23.63 8.27 34.43
C ASP A 75 22.26 8.70 33.87
N PHE A 76 21.87 9.95 34.17
CA PHE A 76 20.65 10.54 33.63
C PHE A 76 20.70 10.64 32.10
N CYS A 77 21.80 11.18 31.57
CA CYS A 77 21.99 11.36 30.13
C CYS A 77 22.01 10.02 29.40
N THR A 78 22.73 9.03 29.95
CA THR A 78 22.81 7.67 29.40
C THR A 78 21.42 7.03 29.33
N THR A 79 20.69 7.05 30.45
CA THR A 79 19.33 6.47 30.53
C THR A 79 18.37 7.15 29.56
N LEU A 80 18.44 8.48 29.43
CA LEU A 80 17.60 9.25 28.53
C LEU A 80 17.83 8.85 27.07
N ILE A 81 19.10 8.78 26.65
CA ILE A 81 19.46 8.45 25.27
C ILE A 81 19.03 7.02 24.92
N GLU A 82 19.33 6.05 25.78
CA GLU A 82 18.92 4.66 25.59
C GLU A 82 17.40 4.52 25.45
N LYS A 83 16.66 5.17 26.37
CA LYS A 83 15.19 5.14 26.37
C LYS A 83 14.63 5.76 25.10
N GLU A 84 15.19 6.87 24.64
CA GLU A 84 14.66 7.57 23.47
C GLU A 84 14.97 6.81 22.18
N ILE A 85 16.17 6.27 22.02
CA ILE A 85 16.51 5.39 20.88
C ILE A 85 15.53 4.21 20.84
N PHE A 86 15.30 3.55 21.98
CA PHE A 86 14.36 2.43 22.06
C PHE A 86 12.93 2.83 21.68
N LYS A 87 12.46 3.99 22.17
CA LYS A 87 11.14 4.53 21.84
C LYS A 87 10.99 4.82 20.35
N ILE A 88 12.02 5.38 19.70
CA ILE A 88 12.02 5.67 18.26
C ILE A 88 11.97 4.38 17.46
N LEU A 89 12.80 3.39 17.81
CA LEU A 89 12.81 2.08 17.14
C LEU A 89 11.46 1.36 17.28
N THR A 90 10.86 1.41 18.48
CA THR A 90 9.52 0.84 18.73
C THR A 90 8.46 1.56 17.90
N THR A 91 8.50 2.89 17.87
CA THR A 91 7.60 3.71 17.05
C THR A 91 7.74 3.40 15.56
N LEU A 92 8.97 3.20 15.07
CA LEU A 92 9.22 2.82 13.67
C LEU A 92 8.57 1.46 13.34
N LEU A 93 8.68 0.49 14.25
CA LEU A 93 8.10 -0.84 14.08
C LEU A 93 6.58 -0.82 14.11
N GLU A 94 5.99 -0.12 15.08
CA GLU A 94 4.55 -0.14 15.36
C GLU A 94 3.74 0.87 14.55
N LYS A 95 4.28 2.08 14.33
CA LYS A 95 3.57 3.24 13.77
C LYS A 95 4.17 3.75 12.45
N GLY A 96 5.31 3.22 12.04
CA GLY A 96 5.94 3.53 10.75
C GLY A 96 6.87 4.75 10.76
N GLU A 97 7.41 5.02 9.58
CA GLU A 97 8.53 5.94 9.32
C GLU A 97 8.20 7.38 9.69
N GLU A 98 7.00 7.87 9.38
CA GLU A 98 6.58 9.25 9.66
C GLU A 98 6.49 9.55 11.16
N SER A 99 5.87 8.64 11.94
CA SER A 99 5.78 8.79 13.39
C SER A 99 7.17 8.75 14.04
N ALA A 100 8.04 7.85 13.58
CA ALA A 100 9.40 7.76 14.08
C ALA A 100 10.24 9.01 13.75
N LEU A 101 10.08 9.57 12.54
CA LEU A 101 10.74 10.82 12.17
C LEU A 101 10.29 12.00 13.03
N ASN A 102 9.00 12.08 13.37
CA ASN A 102 8.50 13.12 14.27
C ASN A 102 9.14 13.02 15.65
N GLU A 103 9.20 11.82 16.24
CA GLU A 103 9.87 11.57 17.53
C GLU A 103 11.35 11.97 17.50
N VAL A 104 12.09 11.57 16.45
CA VAL A 104 13.49 11.97 16.28
C VAL A 104 13.64 13.49 16.20
N ASN A 105 12.79 14.16 15.41
CA ASN A 105 12.86 15.60 15.23
C ASN A 105 12.50 16.36 16.51
N GLU A 106 11.52 15.90 17.27
CA GLU A 106 11.16 16.48 18.57
C GLU A 106 12.32 16.37 19.56
N PHE A 107 12.91 15.19 19.68
CA PHE A 107 14.06 15.00 20.58
C PHE A 107 15.25 15.87 20.17
N MET A 108 15.61 15.90 18.88
CA MET A 108 16.72 16.74 18.40
C MET A 108 16.45 18.22 18.67
N LYS A 109 15.23 18.71 18.43
CA LYS A 109 14.86 20.10 18.72
C LYS A 109 14.98 20.43 20.21
N LEU A 110 14.60 19.51 21.09
CA LEU A 110 14.76 19.68 22.55
C LEU A 110 16.25 19.69 22.94
N SER A 111 17.07 18.85 22.31
CA SER A 111 18.50 18.74 22.60
C SER A 111 19.30 20.00 22.24
N GLU A 112 18.77 20.84 21.35
CA GLU A 112 19.35 22.12 20.93
C GLU A 112 18.87 23.33 21.76
N SER A 113 18.03 23.10 22.78
CA SER A 113 17.48 24.17 23.61
C SER A 113 18.51 24.80 24.58
N ASP A 114 18.32 26.08 24.89
CA ASP A 114 19.16 26.83 25.84
C ASP A 114 19.15 26.19 27.23
N GLU A 115 18.04 25.54 27.61
CA GLU A 115 17.92 24.79 28.86
C GLU A 115 18.87 23.59 28.90
N VAL A 116 18.97 22.82 27.81
CA VAL A 116 19.86 21.66 27.73
C VAL A 116 21.32 22.09 27.70
N LEU A 117 21.66 23.17 26.99
CA LEU A 117 23.02 23.73 26.94
C LEU A 117 23.50 24.23 28.31
N LYS A 118 22.60 24.71 29.17
CA LYS A 118 22.93 25.07 30.55
C LYS A 118 23.19 23.85 31.44
N ILE A 119 22.52 22.73 31.16
CA ILE A 119 22.64 21.48 31.91
C ILE A 119 23.89 20.69 31.48
N CYS A 120 24.20 20.66 30.18
CA CYS A 120 25.37 19.99 29.62
C CYS A 120 26.38 21.02 29.08
N PRO A 121 27.42 21.40 29.87
CA PRO A 121 28.41 22.38 29.42
C PRO A 121 29.44 21.81 28.42
N ASN A 122 29.46 20.49 28.19
CA ASN A 122 30.39 19.84 27.29
C ASN A 122 29.79 19.68 25.89
N ASN A 123 30.07 20.66 25.01
CA ASN A 123 29.61 20.66 23.63
C ASN A 123 29.99 19.40 22.85
N GLN A 124 31.20 18.84 23.05
CA GLN A 124 31.61 17.65 22.32
C GLN A 124 30.82 16.40 22.76
N CYS A 125 30.59 16.26 24.07
CA CYS A 125 29.75 15.18 24.59
C CYS A 125 28.31 15.30 24.11
N LEU A 126 27.77 16.53 24.04
CA LEU A 126 26.44 16.79 23.52
C LEU A 126 26.32 16.43 22.03
N ILE A 127 27.33 16.79 21.22
CA ILE A 127 27.41 16.37 19.82
C ILE A 127 27.40 14.84 19.70
N ASN A 128 28.24 14.15 20.49
CA ASN A 128 28.31 12.69 20.50
C ASN A 128 26.99 12.04 20.96
N ALA A 129 26.24 12.68 21.86
CA ALA A 129 24.93 12.23 22.32
C ALA A 129 23.83 12.37 21.25
N ILE A 130 23.94 13.37 20.36
CA ILE A 130 22.95 13.65 19.30
C ILE A 130 23.25 12.85 18.02
N GLU A 131 24.52 12.51 17.77
CA GLU A 131 24.96 11.77 16.57
C GLU A 131 24.14 10.49 16.28
N PRO A 132 23.82 9.62 17.27
CA PRO A 132 22.96 8.46 17.06
C PRO A 132 21.60 8.82 16.42
N PHE A 133 21.00 9.94 16.84
CA PHE A 133 19.69 10.38 16.36
C PHE A 133 19.76 10.96 14.95
N LYS A 134 20.84 11.68 14.60
CA LYS A 134 21.06 12.16 13.23
C LYS A 134 21.18 10.98 12.26
N LEU A 135 22.00 10.00 12.60
CA LEU A 135 22.20 8.83 11.75
C LEU A 135 20.91 7.97 11.65
N LEU A 136 20.18 7.86 12.76
CA LEU A 136 18.87 7.18 12.78
C LEU A 136 17.86 7.90 11.87
N LYS A 137 17.81 9.23 11.91
CA LYS A 137 16.97 10.05 11.02
C LYS A 137 17.28 9.79 9.55
N ASP A 138 18.56 9.86 9.17
CA ASP A 138 18.99 9.68 7.78
C ASP A 138 18.62 8.29 7.26
N LEU A 139 18.84 7.25 8.08
CA LEU A 139 18.46 5.89 7.70
C LEU A 139 16.94 5.69 7.57
N ILE A 140 16.14 6.33 8.43
CA ILE A 140 14.68 6.28 8.31
C ILE A 140 14.24 7.03 7.04
N LEU A 141 14.84 8.17 6.72
CA LEU A 141 14.57 8.90 5.48
C LEU A 141 14.94 8.08 4.23
N ASP A 142 16.12 7.46 4.22
CA ASP A 142 16.54 6.57 3.13
C ASP A 142 15.56 5.41 2.93
N SER A 143 15.09 4.82 4.04
CA SER A 143 14.10 3.74 3.98
C SER A 143 12.77 4.20 3.38
N LYS A 144 12.35 5.44 3.71
CA LYS A 144 11.14 6.07 3.16
C LYS A 144 11.30 6.37 1.67
N GLU A 145 12.41 6.98 1.25
CA GLU A 145 12.67 7.32 -0.15
C GLU A 145 12.69 6.07 -1.03
N LEU A 146 13.31 4.99 -0.57
CA LEU A 146 13.31 3.73 -1.31
C LEU A 146 11.93 3.09 -1.37
N SER A 147 11.15 3.15 -0.28
CA SER A 147 9.76 2.67 -0.31
C SER A 147 8.92 3.40 -1.36
N LEU A 148 9.19 4.70 -1.56
CA LEU A 148 8.55 5.53 -2.59
C LEU A 148 9.07 5.21 -3.99
N LYS A 149 10.38 5.06 -4.19
CA LYS A 149 10.96 4.64 -5.48
C LYS A 149 10.44 3.27 -5.92
N TYR A 150 10.27 2.34 -4.99
CA TYR A 150 9.65 1.05 -5.30
C TYR A 150 8.17 1.21 -5.66
N PHE A 151 7.43 2.10 -4.99
CA PHE A 151 6.06 2.42 -5.38
C PHE A 151 6.00 3.02 -6.81
N GLU A 152 6.94 3.89 -7.16
CA GLU A 152 7.07 4.46 -8.51
C GLU A 152 7.45 3.39 -9.55
N GLU A 153 8.44 2.53 -9.28
CA GLU A 153 8.79 1.40 -10.16
C GLU A 153 7.63 0.41 -10.37
N LEU A 154 6.76 0.24 -9.37
CA LEU A 154 5.53 -0.55 -9.48
C LEU A 154 4.49 0.11 -10.39
N THR A 155 4.45 1.45 -10.45
CA THR A 155 3.63 2.17 -11.43
C THR A 155 4.23 2.19 -12.84
N LEU A 156 5.55 2.04 -12.96
CA LEU A 156 6.28 2.06 -14.23
C LEU A 156 6.27 0.71 -14.97
N THR A 157 5.97 -0.41 -14.29
CA THR A 157 5.84 -1.72 -14.96
C THR A 157 4.50 -1.93 -15.69
N ASP A 158 3.60 -0.94 -15.64
CA ASP A 158 2.42 -0.81 -16.54
C ASP A 158 2.70 0.16 -17.73
N GLN A 159 3.90 0.75 -17.86
CA GLN A 159 4.24 1.68 -18.94
C GLN A 159 4.83 0.98 -20.18
N GLN A 160 3.99 0.15 -20.81
CA GLN A 160 3.91 0.11 -22.28
C GLN A 160 2.56 0.64 -22.78
N SER A 161 1.91 1.51 -22.00
CA SER A 161 1.04 2.54 -22.56
C SER A 161 1.62 3.88 -22.15
N SER A 162 1.99 4.67 -23.15
CA SER A 162 1.95 6.12 -23.04
C SER A 162 0.71 6.52 -22.22
N PHE A 163 0.85 7.49 -21.33
CA PHE A 163 -0.26 8.41 -21.10
C PHE A 163 -0.55 9.05 -22.47
N GLU A 164 -1.34 8.37 -23.31
CA GLU A 164 -2.40 9.11 -23.98
C GLU A 164 -3.22 9.66 -22.81
N GLU A 165 -3.11 10.97 -22.62
CA GLU A 165 -3.86 11.70 -21.62
C GLU A 165 -5.34 11.34 -21.84
N LEU A 166 -5.87 10.45 -21.00
CA LEU A 166 -7.32 10.29 -20.91
C LEU A 166 -7.85 11.68 -20.64
N ASN A 167 -8.66 12.19 -21.56
CA ASN A 167 -9.22 13.52 -21.39
C ASN A 167 -10.16 13.52 -20.18
N GLU A 168 -10.53 14.71 -19.71
CA GLU A 168 -11.36 14.83 -18.51
C GLU A 168 -12.69 14.10 -18.62
N GLU A 169 -13.26 14.00 -19.83
CA GLU A 169 -14.51 13.26 -20.09
C GLU A 169 -14.31 11.75 -19.95
N GLU A 170 -13.26 11.19 -20.55
CA GLU A 170 -12.92 9.77 -20.45
C GLU A 170 -12.62 9.36 -19.01
N LEU A 171 -11.91 10.20 -18.27
CA LEU A 171 -11.65 9.97 -16.85
C LEU A 171 -12.94 10.05 -16.03
N ASN A 172 -13.79 11.04 -16.31
CA ASN A 172 -15.08 11.20 -15.63
C ASN A 172 -16.01 9.99 -15.89
N ASP A 173 -16.01 9.45 -17.10
CA ASP A 173 -16.79 8.27 -17.47
C ASP A 173 -16.33 7.02 -16.70
N LEU A 174 -15.03 6.87 -16.46
CA LEU A 174 -14.49 5.77 -15.65
C LEU A 174 -14.81 5.92 -14.15
N LEU A 175 -14.81 7.15 -13.63
CA LEU A 175 -15.00 7.42 -12.20
C LEU A 175 -16.47 7.51 -11.78
N THR A 176 -17.35 8.00 -12.65
CA THR A 176 -18.78 8.17 -12.35
C THR A 176 -19.48 6.87 -11.94
N PRO A 177 -19.17 5.69 -12.52
CA PRO A 177 -19.68 4.42 -12.04
C PRO A 177 -19.25 4.05 -10.61
N LEU A 178 -18.08 4.52 -10.17
CA LEU A 178 -17.52 4.22 -8.85
C LEU A 178 -18.05 5.16 -7.76
N SER A 179 -18.58 6.33 -8.10
CA SER A 179 -19.10 7.32 -7.13
C SER A 179 -20.50 7.01 -6.57
N ASN A 180 -20.95 5.75 -6.65
CA ASN A 180 -22.28 5.35 -6.21
C ASN A 180 -22.25 4.05 -5.40
N ALA A 181 -22.80 4.12 -4.17
CA ALA A 181 -22.75 3.04 -3.19
C ALA A 181 -23.36 1.71 -3.69
N VAL A 182 -24.41 1.76 -4.52
CA VAL A 182 -25.04 0.57 -5.09
C VAL A 182 -24.09 -0.13 -6.05
N ARG A 183 -23.49 0.62 -6.97
CA ARG A 183 -22.55 0.08 -7.97
C ARG A 183 -21.32 -0.52 -7.30
N LEU A 184 -20.77 0.14 -6.26
CA LEU A 184 -19.72 -0.44 -5.44
C LEU A 184 -20.15 -1.74 -4.74
N LYS A 185 -21.39 -1.80 -4.22
CA LYS A 185 -21.94 -3.01 -3.61
C LYS A 185 -22.10 -4.15 -4.63
N ILE A 186 -22.52 -3.85 -5.87
CA ILE A 186 -22.56 -4.83 -6.98
C ILE A 186 -21.16 -5.37 -7.26
N LEU A 187 -20.18 -4.49 -7.48
CA LEU A 187 -18.79 -4.89 -7.74
C LEU A 187 -18.21 -5.73 -6.60
N ASN A 188 -18.43 -5.34 -5.35
CA ASN A 188 -17.99 -6.11 -4.18
C ASN A 188 -18.73 -7.45 -4.01
N THR A 189 -19.96 -7.56 -4.51
CA THR A 189 -20.68 -8.84 -4.52
C THR A 189 -20.13 -9.77 -5.59
N LEU A 190 -19.86 -9.22 -6.78
CA LEU A 190 -19.30 -9.95 -7.92
C LEU A 190 -17.83 -10.33 -7.73
N SER A 191 -17.07 -9.57 -6.93
CA SER A 191 -15.69 -9.90 -6.56
C SER A 191 -15.57 -11.24 -5.83
N LYS A 192 -16.66 -11.68 -5.17
CA LYS A 192 -16.84 -12.96 -4.47
C LYS A 192 -17.42 -14.07 -5.36
N GLY A 193 -17.49 -13.85 -6.67
CA GLY A 193 -17.95 -14.81 -7.67
C GLY A 193 -19.25 -14.40 -8.34
N GLY A 194 -19.45 -14.89 -9.57
CA GLY A 194 -20.55 -14.52 -10.44
C GLY A 194 -21.94 -14.71 -9.85
N LYS A 195 -22.85 -13.78 -10.16
CA LYS A 195 -24.23 -13.75 -9.65
C LYS A 195 -25.23 -13.64 -10.78
N ASN A 196 -26.36 -14.32 -10.68
CA ASN A 196 -27.49 -14.04 -11.55
C ASN A 196 -28.20 -12.75 -11.10
N TYR A 197 -29.15 -12.27 -11.90
CA TYR A 197 -29.89 -11.04 -11.63
C TYR A 197 -30.59 -11.05 -10.26
N SER A 198 -31.34 -12.10 -9.95
CA SER A 198 -32.07 -12.23 -8.68
C SER A 198 -31.13 -12.21 -7.46
N GLN A 199 -29.94 -12.81 -7.59
CA GLN A 199 -28.92 -12.78 -6.54
C GLN A 199 -28.34 -11.38 -6.33
N LEU A 200 -28.20 -10.59 -7.40
CA LEU A 200 -27.79 -9.18 -7.28
C LEU A 200 -28.92 -8.33 -6.69
N GLU A 201 -30.17 -8.61 -7.05
CA GLU A 201 -31.35 -7.97 -6.48
C GLU A 201 -31.42 -8.16 -4.97
N GLU A 202 -31.25 -9.40 -4.51
CA GLU A 202 -31.20 -9.77 -3.10
C GLU A 202 -30.01 -9.11 -2.39
N ALA A 203 -28.80 -9.20 -2.97
CA ALA A 203 -27.60 -8.64 -2.36
C ALA A 203 -27.64 -7.11 -2.25
N THR A 204 -28.23 -6.43 -3.22
CA THR A 204 -28.28 -4.96 -3.25
C THR A 204 -29.49 -4.40 -2.51
N GLY A 205 -30.61 -5.11 -2.47
CA GLY A 205 -31.88 -4.66 -1.92
C GLY A 205 -32.67 -3.74 -2.86
N ILE A 206 -32.30 -3.70 -4.15
CA ILE A 206 -32.88 -2.80 -5.15
C ILE A 206 -33.76 -3.59 -6.11
N LYS A 207 -34.99 -3.11 -6.33
CA LYS A 207 -35.99 -3.80 -7.16
C LYS A 207 -35.79 -3.56 -8.65
N ALA A 208 -35.88 -4.64 -9.43
CA ALA A 208 -36.05 -4.71 -10.88
C ALA A 208 -35.39 -3.56 -11.67
N GLY A 209 -36.17 -2.71 -12.35
CA GLY A 209 -35.68 -1.72 -13.31
C GLY A 209 -34.52 -0.83 -12.83
N HIS A 210 -34.46 -0.53 -11.53
CA HIS A 210 -33.36 0.24 -10.95
C HIS A 210 -32.03 -0.53 -10.93
N LEU A 211 -32.06 -1.85 -10.69
CA LEU A 211 -30.86 -2.68 -10.72
C LEU A 211 -30.28 -2.78 -12.13
N LEU A 212 -31.14 -2.90 -13.16
CA LEU A 212 -30.69 -3.00 -14.54
C LEU A 212 -29.91 -1.73 -14.96
N PHE A 213 -30.41 -0.55 -14.59
CA PHE A 213 -29.71 0.71 -14.82
C PHE A 213 -28.29 0.72 -14.23
N HIS A 214 -28.12 0.24 -12.99
CA HIS A 214 -26.81 0.17 -12.36
C HIS A 214 -25.87 -0.83 -13.04
N ILE A 215 -26.41 -1.98 -13.46
CA ILE A 215 -25.68 -3.00 -14.21
C ILE A 215 -25.22 -2.43 -15.55
N ASP A 216 -26.09 -1.75 -16.29
CA ASP A 216 -25.76 -1.19 -17.60
C ASP A 216 -24.67 -0.13 -17.49
N LYS A 217 -24.72 0.75 -16.47
CA LYS A 217 -23.63 1.71 -16.20
C LYS A 217 -22.28 1.07 -15.86
N LEU A 218 -22.29 -0.13 -15.29
CA LEU A 218 -21.05 -0.89 -15.03
C LEU A 218 -20.58 -1.65 -16.27
N LYS A 219 -21.50 -2.05 -17.16
CA LYS A 219 -21.18 -2.69 -18.45
C LYS A 219 -20.64 -1.69 -19.46
N GLU A 220 -21.17 -0.47 -19.51
CA GLU A 220 -20.75 0.61 -20.41
C GLU A 220 -19.24 0.87 -20.31
N VAL A 221 -18.69 0.83 -19.09
CA VAL A 221 -17.24 0.99 -18.83
C VAL A 221 -16.50 -0.34 -18.67
N GLU A 222 -17.16 -1.45 -18.98
CA GLU A 222 -16.61 -2.82 -18.95
C GLU A 222 -16.12 -3.25 -17.57
N TYR A 223 -16.67 -2.72 -16.48
CA TYR A 223 -16.37 -3.21 -15.12
C TYR A 223 -17.03 -4.54 -14.83
N ILE A 224 -18.13 -4.85 -15.52
CA ILE A 224 -18.80 -6.15 -15.44
C ILE A 224 -19.17 -6.63 -16.84
N ILE A 225 -19.24 -7.94 -17.01
CA ILE A 225 -19.77 -8.60 -18.22
C ILE A 225 -20.92 -9.54 -17.83
N GLN A 226 -21.69 -9.99 -18.82
CA GLN A 226 -22.75 -10.97 -18.62
C GLN A 226 -22.50 -12.20 -19.49
N GLU A 227 -22.34 -13.36 -18.85
CA GLU A 227 -22.15 -14.66 -19.50
C GLU A 227 -23.12 -15.68 -18.94
N ASN A 228 -23.79 -16.46 -19.79
CA ASN A 228 -24.67 -17.56 -19.36
C ASN A 228 -25.67 -17.15 -18.26
N LYS A 229 -26.27 -15.95 -18.40
CA LYS A 229 -27.22 -15.33 -17.46
C LYS A 229 -26.64 -14.94 -16.09
N LYS A 230 -25.32 -15.01 -15.91
CA LYS A 230 -24.61 -14.52 -14.73
C LYS A 230 -23.83 -13.26 -15.08
N TYR A 231 -23.78 -12.33 -14.15
CA TYR A 231 -22.89 -11.20 -14.17
C TYR A 231 -21.57 -11.58 -13.52
N LEU A 232 -20.48 -11.13 -14.13
CA LEU A 232 -19.11 -11.36 -13.69
C LEU A 232 -18.40 -10.01 -13.61
N ILE A 233 -17.56 -9.82 -12.60
CA ILE A 233 -16.66 -8.66 -12.56
C ILE A 233 -15.49 -8.92 -13.51
N THR A 234 -15.14 -7.93 -14.32
CA THR A 234 -13.96 -8.02 -15.20
C THR A 234 -12.69 -7.68 -14.42
N MET A 235 -11.53 -7.88 -15.05
CA MET A 235 -10.25 -7.39 -14.50
C MET A 235 -10.23 -5.88 -14.31
N LYS A 236 -10.77 -5.14 -15.28
CA LYS A 236 -10.90 -3.68 -15.21
C LYS A 236 -11.76 -3.25 -14.00
N GLY A 237 -12.92 -3.90 -13.81
CA GLY A 237 -13.79 -3.63 -12.66
C GLY A 237 -13.17 -3.99 -11.31
N ARG A 238 -12.38 -5.08 -11.25
CA ARG A 238 -11.67 -5.48 -10.03
C ARG A 238 -10.56 -4.48 -9.67
N LYS A 239 -9.75 -4.04 -10.65
CA LYS A 239 -8.75 -2.98 -10.46
C LYS A 239 -9.39 -1.70 -9.94
N ALA A 240 -10.47 -1.25 -10.58
CA ALA A 240 -11.22 -0.05 -10.19
C ALA A 240 -11.77 -0.13 -8.75
N LEU A 241 -12.38 -1.27 -8.38
CA LEU A 241 -12.89 -1.48 -7.01
C LEU A 241 -11.78 -1.45 -5.95
N ASN A 242 -10.63 -2.08 -6.23
CA ASN A 242 -9.50 -2.09 -5.31
C ASN A 242 -8.93 -0.68 -5.10
N LEU A 243 -8.76 0.08 -6.20
CA LEU A 243 -8.24 1.45 -6.16
C LEU A 243 -9.13 2.37 -5.34
N ILE A 244 -10.45 2.39 -5.60
CA ILE A 244 -11.37 3.27 -4.86
C ILE A 244 -11.51 2.86 -3.39
N SER A 245 -11.42 1.56 -3.10
CA SER A 245 -11.45 1.06 -1.71
C SER A 245 -10.16 1.42 -0.95
N GLY A 246 -9.01 1.39 -1.63
CA GLY A 246 -7.73 1.85 -1.09
C GLY A 246 -7.76 3.34 -0.78
N LEU A 247 -8.16 4.15 -1.76
CA LEU A 247 -8.33 5.60 -1.60
C LEU A 247 -9.28 5.93 -0.42
N GLY A 248 -10.42 5.24 -0.32
CA GLY A 248 -11.35 5.43 0.78
C GLY A 248 -10.73 5.14 2.16
N LYS A 249 -9.88 4.12 2.28
CA LYS A 249 -9.13 3.81 3.52
C LYS A 249 -8.12 4.91 3.84
N GLU A 250 -7.33 5.34 2.86
CA GLU A 250 -6.33 6.40 3.05
C GLU A 250 -6.97 7.72 3.50
N LEU A 251 -8.10 8.10 2.90
CA LEU A 251 -8.82 9.32 3.24
C LEU A 251 -9.56 9.24 4.58
N SER A 252 -9.96 8.04 5.02
CA SER A 252 -10.63 7.83 6.31
C SER A 252 -9.67 7.70 7.50
N LEU A 253 -8.37 7.53 7.26
CA LEU A 253 -7.34 7.52 8.31
C LEU A 253 -7.01 8.92 8.87
N LYS A 254 -7.70 9.98 8.41
CA LYS A 254 -7.53 11.38 8.86
C LYS A 254 -8.75 11.98 9.62
N SER A 255 -9.64 11.15 10.17
CA SER A 255 -10.75 11.61 11.03
C SER A 255 -10.62 11.09 12.45
#